data_AF-A0A1C6DVJ1-F1
#
_entry.id   AF-A0A1C6DVJ1-F1
#
_cell.length_a   1.000
_cell.length_b   1.000
_cell.length_c   1.000
_cell.angle_alpha   90.00
_cell.angle_beta   90.00
_cell.angle_gamma   90.00
#
_symmetry.space_group_name_H-M   'P 1'
#
loop_
_entity.id
_entity.type
_entity.pdbx_description
1 polymer ?
#
loop_
_entity_poly.entity_id
_entity_poly.type
_entity_poly.pdbx_seq_one_letter_code
_entity_poly.pdbx_strand_id
1 'polypeptide(L)'
;MEREVCIRCGGEMAHIGQEQLQMGKFSWFLGGLDNLVSGALTVDIYCCRQCKKLEFYAVEPPEAEAEDSIAQTPCPYCGQLHEMDDAKCPHCGKRLY
;
A
#
# COMPACT_ATOMS: atom_id res chain seq x y z
N MET A 1 -7.52 5.28 14.79
CA MET A 1 -7.67 5.39 16.26
C MET A 1 -7.20 4.14 17.00
N GLU A 2 -7.17 2.94 16.40
CA GLU A 2 -6.78 1.69 17.12
C GLU A 2 -5.28 1.53 17.40
N ARG A 3 -4.39 2.36 16.82
CA ARG A 3 -2.93 2.17 16.86
C ARG A 3 -2.19 3.04 17.89
N GLU A 4 -2.92 3.74 18.75
CA GLU A 4 -2.34 4.66 19.75
C GLU A 4 -2.17 4.00 21.14
N VAL A 5 -2.68 2.78 21.33
CA VAL A 5 -2.71 2.09 22.64
C VAL A 5 -2.06 0.71 22.55
N CYS A 6 -1.11 0.46 23.43
CA CYS A 6 -0.34 -0.78 23.48
C CYS A 6 -1.19 -1.93 24.05
N ILE A 7 -1.45 -2.95 23.24
CA ILE A 7 -2.25 -4.11 23.66
C ILE A 7 -1.64 -4.91 24.82
N ARG A 8 -0.33 -4.76 25.09
CA ARG A 8 0.36 -5.47 26.18
C ARG A 8 0.18 -4.80 27.54
N CYS A 9 0.14 -3.47 27.59
CA CYS A 9 0.20 -2.73 28.86
C CYS A 9 -0.77 -1.54 28.96
N GLY A 10 -1.53 -1.23 27.91
CA GLY A 10 -2.43 -0.08 27.84
C GLY A 10 -1.73 1.27 27.62
N GLY A 11 -0.39 1.31 27.52
CA GLY A 11 0.37 2.54 27.33
C GLY A 11 0.30 3.14 25.94
N GLU A 12 0.62 4.43 25.82
CA GLU A 12 0.68 5.14 24.54
C GLU A 12 1.71 4.53 23.57
N MET A 13 1.29 4.31 22.33
CA MET A 13 2.12 3.92 21.21
C MET A 13 2.56 5.16 20.42
N ALA A 14 3.86 5.28 20.16
CA ALA A 14 4.42 6.34 19.33
C ALA A 14 4.86 5.78 17.98
N HIS A 15 4.50 6.46 16.90
CA HIS A 15 5.05 6.19 15.57
C HIS A 15 6.54 6.57 15.56
N ILE A 16 7.39 5.63 15.18
CA ILE A 16 8.85 5.80 15.14
C ILE A 16 9.31 6.14 13.72
N GLY A 17 8.68 5.55 12.70
CA GLY A 17 9.03 5.78 11.30
C GLY A 17 8.81 4.56 10.44
N GLN A 18 9.22 4.68 9.18
CA GLN A 18 9.16 3.63 8.17
C GLN A 18 10.55 3.05 7.93
N GLU A 19 10.66 1.73 7.88
CA GLU A 19 11.92 1.03 7.62
C GLU A 19 11.71 -0.16 6.68
N GLN A 20 12.79 -0.56 6.00
CA GLN A 20 12.79 -1.74 5.13
C GLN A 20 13.33 -2.96 5.87
N LEU A 21 12.44 -3.89 6.23
CA LEU A 21 12.82 -5.19 6.77
C LEU A 21 13.30 -6.11 5.65
N GLN A 22 14.59 -6.44 5.68
CA GLN A 22 15.19 -7.39 4.74
C GLN A 22 14.72 -8.81 5.07
N MET A 23 14.05 -9.47 4.13
CA MET A 23 13.51 -10.83 4.33
C MET A 23 14.56 -11.95 4.08
N GLY A 24 15.82 -11.59 3.82
CA GLY A 24 16.91 -12.51 3.47
C GLY A 24 17.89 -12.83 4.60
N LYS A 25 18.47 -14.05 4.57
CA LYS A 25 19.57 -14.46 5.45
C LYS A 25 20.89 -13.85 4.96
N PHE A 26 21.54 -13.08 5.83
CA PHE A 26 22.92 -12.62 5.61
C PHE A 26 23.88 -13.81 5.76
N SER A 27 24.19 -14.52 4.67
CA SER A 27 25.22 -15.56 4.67
C SER A 27 26.61 -14.90 4.62
N TRP A 28 27.25 -14.75 5.79
CA TRP A 28 28.60 -14.16 5.94
C TRP A 28 29.68 -14.90 5.10
N PHE A 29 29.43 -16.13 4.63
CA PHE A 29 30.45 -16.95 3.96
C PHE A 29 30.39 -17.00 2.43
N LEU A 30 29.36 -16.46 1.76
CA LEU A 30 29.25 -16.44 0.29
C LEU A 30 28.79 -15.06 -0.17
N GLY A 31 29.74 -14.14 -0.26
CA GLY A 31 29.50 -12.80 -0.78
C GLY A 31 29.12 -12.83 -2.26
N GLY A 32 27.95 -12.27 -2.58
CA GLY A 32 27.85 -11.40 -3.76
C GLY A 32 26.77 -11.69 -4.81
N LEU A 33 26.18 -12.88 -4.92
CA LEU A 33 25.39 -13.19 -6.13
C LEU A 33 23.93 -13.66 -5.96
N ASP A 34 23.48 -14.05 -4.77
CA ASP A 34 22.11 -14.62 -4.64
C ASP A 34 21.14 -13.76 -3.80
N ASN A 35 21.48 -12.51 -3.48
CA ASN A 35 20.62 -11.63 -2.67
C ASN A 35 19.57 -10.83 -3.45
N LEU A 36 19.55 -10.91 -4.78
CA LEU A 36 18.68 -10.04 -5.59
C LEU A 36 17.18 -10.40 -5.54
N VAL A 37 16.81 -11.53 -4.91
CA VAL A 37 15.43 -12.04 -4.85
C VAL A 37 14.92 -12.22 -3.41
N SER A 38 15.67 -11.78 -2.40
CA SER A 38 15.10 -11.69 -1.05
C SER A 38 14.49 -10.31 -0.88
N GLY A 39 13.21 -10.18 -1.21
CA GLY A 39 12.48 -8.91 -1.15
C GLY A 39 12.64 -8.17 0.18
N ALA A 40 12.58 -6.84 0.13
CA ALA A 40 12.52 -5.99 1.30
C ALA A 40 11.05 -5.61 1.57
N LEU A 41 10.61 -5.76 2.81
CA LEU A 41 9.27 -5.36 3.23
C LEU A 41 9.35 -4.01 3.94
N THR A 42 8.77 -2.97 3.32
CA THR A 42 8.60 -1.67 3.98
C THR A 42 7.52 -1.78 5.06
N VAL A 43 7.86 -1.37 6.27
CA VAL A 43 6.94 -1.41 7.41
C VAL A 43 6.90 -0.07 8.14
N ASP A 44 5.71 0.30 8.63
CA ASP A 44 5.53 1.32 9.65
C ASP A 44 5.84 0.71 11.02
N ILE A 45 6.65 1.42 11.81
CA ILE A 45 7.07 0.97 13.15
C ILE A 45 6.44 1.85 14.22
N TYR A 46 5.78 1.20 15.18
CA TYR A 46 5.26 1.83 16.39
C TYR A 46 5.93 1.25 17.63
N CYS A 47 6.22 2.10 18.62
CA CYS A 47 6.85 1.72 19.89
C CYS A 47 6.05 2.22 21.08
N CYS A 48 5.72 1.32 22.01
CA CYS A 48 5.11 1.70 23.28
C CYS A 48 6.10 2.50 24.13
N ARG A 49 5.70 3.70 24.58
CA ARG A 49 6.56 4.54 25.42
C ARG A 49 6.88 3.91 26.77
N GLN A 50 5.97 3.08 27.29
CA GLN A 50 6.05 2.45 28.61
C GLN A 50 6.81 1.12 28.59
N CYS A 51 6.31 0.10 27.88
CA CYS A 51 6.89 -1.25 27.92
C CYS A 51 7.84 -1.57 26.75
N LYS A 52 8.09 -0.61 25.84
CA LYS A 52 8.96 -0.75 24.67
C LYS A 52 8.55 -1.87 23.70
N LYS A 53 7.29 -2.32 23.74
CA LYS A 53 6.73 -3.21 22.71
C LYS A 53 6.79 -2.51 21.35
N LEU A 54 7.28 -3.23 20.35
CA LEU A 54 7.23 -2.82 18.96
C LEU A 54 6.06 -3.48 18.22
N GLU A 55 5.48 -2.75 17.28
CA GLU A 55 4.48 -3.20 16.31
C GLU A 55 4.94 -2.78 14.92
N PHE A 56 4.90 -3.73 13.98
CA PHE A 56 5.28 -3.55 12.60
C PHE A 56 4.03 -3.75 11.74
N TYR A 57 3.76 -2.79 10.87
CA TYR A 57 2.65 -2.86 9.92
C TYR A 57 3.22 -2.78 8.52
N ALA A 58 2.86 -3.72 7.65
CA ALA A 58 3.25 -3.62 6.24
C ALA A 58 2.71 -2.30 5.68
N VAL A 59 3.60 -1.53 5.07
CA VAL A 59 3.20 -0.42 4.20
C VAL A 59 2.84 -1.11 2.89
N GLU A 60 1.56 -1.39 2.70
CA GLU A 60 1.09 -1.84 1.40
C GLU A 60 1.58 -0.81 0.38
N PRO A 61 2.31 -1.21 -0.69
CA PRO A 61 2.50 -0.31 -1.80
C PRO A 61 1.11 0.16 -2.22
N PRO A 62 0.92 1.45 -2.61
CA PRO A 62 -0.34 1.85 -3.21
C PRO A 62 -0.63 0.80 -4.27
N GLU A 63 -1.78 0.12 -4.16
CA GLU A 63 -2.20 -0.85 -5.15
C GLU A 63 -1.93 -0.18 -6.49
N ALA A 64 -0.90 -0.65 -7.20
CA ALA A 64 -0.70 -0.23 -8.57
C ALA A 64 -2.01 -0.66 -9.20
N GLU A 65 -2.84 0.35 -9.49
CA GLU A 65 -4.23 0.23 -9.89
C GLU A 65 -4.34 -1.04 -10.70
N ALA A 66 -4.99 -2.05 -10.10
CA ALA A 66 -5.03 -3.39 -10.66
C ALA A 66 -5.29 -3.26 -12.16
N GLU A 67 -4.55 -4.04 -12.95
CA GLU A 67 -4.55 -4.08 -14.43
C GLU A 67 -5.93 -4.45 -15.05
N ASP A 68 -7.02 -4.16 -14.34
CA ASP A 68 -8.42 -4.33 -14.69
C ASP A 68 -9.16 -2.98 -14.86
N SER A 69 -8.48 -1.82 -14.84
CA SER A 69 -9.13 -0.55 -15.17
C SER A 69 -9.29 -0.40 -16.69
N ILE A 70 -10.55 -0.42 -17.15
CA ILE A 70 -10.89 -0.23 -18.57
C ILE A 70 -10.49 1.18 -18.99
N ALA A 71 -9.92 1.30 -20.20
CA ALA A 71 -9.48 2.59 -20.76
C ALA A 71 -10.59 3.65 -20.66
N GLN A 72 -10.26 4.83 -20.16
CA GLN A 72 -11.20 5.95 -20.03
C GLN A 72 -11.25 6.77 -21.32
N THR A 73 -12.44 7.22 -21.74
CA THR A 73 -12.65 8.07 -22.92
C THR A 73 -13.60 9.23 -22.61
N PRO A 74 -13.45 10.42 -23.22
CA PRO A 74 -14.37 11.54 -22.98
C PRO A 74 -15.71 11.34 -23.69
N CYS A 75 -16.81 11.60 -22.98
CA CYS A 75 -18.14 11.57 -23.56
C CYS A 75 -18.27 12.62 -24.70
N PRO A 76 -18.78 12.25 -25.90
CA PRO A 76 -18.92 13.18 -27.02
C PRO A 76 -19.98 14.27 -26.81
N TYR A 77 -20.77 14.17 -25.73
CA TYR A 77 -21.84 15.12 -25.45
C TYR A 77 -21.55 16.07 -24.28
N CYS A 78 -20.93 15.58 -23.21
CA CYS A 78 -20.62 16.39 -22.02
C CYS A 78 -19.13 16.55 -21.72
N GLY A 79 -18.25 15.82 -22.43
CA GLY A 79 -16.80 15.90 -22.26
C GLY A 79 -16.24 15.18 -21.04
N GLN A 80 -17.08 14.70 -20.12
CA GLN A 80 -16.63 13.99 -18.93
C GLN A 80 -16.10 12.59 -19.27
N LEU A 81 -15.02 12.17 -18.60
CA LEU A 81 -14.44 10.84 -18.75
C LEU A 81 -15.35 9.75 -18.20
N HIS A 82 -15.38 8.61 -18.89
CA HIS A 82 -16.12 7.41 -18.52
C HIS A 82 -15.39 6.16 -19.04
N GLU A 83 -15.76 4.97 -18.57
CA GLU A 83 -15.17 3.70 -19.04
C GLU A 83 -15.53 3.47 -20.50
N MET A 84 -14.57 3.02 -21.31
CA MET A 84 -14.77 2.92 -22.75
C MET A 84 -15.99 2.07 -23.10
N ASP A 85 -16.32 1.02 -22.35
CA ASP A 85 -17.41 0.07 -22.57
C ASP A 85 -18.78 0.50 -22.00
N ASP A 86 -18.88 1.68 -21.39
CA ASP A 86 -20.14 2.25 -20.94
C ASP A 86 -21.13 2.42 -22.12
N ALA A 87 -22.26 1.70 -22.11
CA ALA A 87 -23.33 1.87 -23.10
C ALA A 87 -24.05 3.24 -22.98
N LYS A 88 -23.98 3.89 -21.81
CA LYS A 88 -24.55 5.20 -21.53
C LYS A 88 -23.60 5.99 -20.65
N CYS A 89 -23.48 7.29 -20.92
CA CYS A 89 -22.63 8.15 -20.12
C CYS A 89 -23.19 8.24 -18.69
N PRO A 90 -22.40 7.90 -17.64
CA PRO A 90 -22.86 7.95 -16.26
C PRO A 90 -23.15 9.37 -15.78
N HIS A 91 -22.59 10.37 -16.46
CA HIS A 91 -22.70 11.78 -16.08
C HIS A 91 -23.87 12.51 -16.75
N CYS A 92 -24.19 12.20 -18.00
CA CYS A 92 -25.24 12.89 -18.76
C CYS A 92 -26.39 11.99 -19.24
N GLY A 93 -26.30 10.66 -19.01
CA GLY A 93 -27.34 9.68 -19.34
C GLY A 93 -27.55 9.42 -20.83
N LYS A 94 -26.84 10.13 -21.72
CA LYS A 94 -26.92 9.91 -23.17
C LYS A 94 -26.29 8.58 -23.54
N ARG A 95 -26.89 7.92 -24.53
CA ARG A 95 -26.34 6.69 -25.11
C ARG A 95 -25.03 7.00 -25.82
N LEU A 96 -24.03 6.22 -25.48
CA LEU A 96 -22.72 6.18 -26.13
C LEU A 96 -22.80 5.05 -27.17
N TYR A 97 -22.27 5.31 -28.37
CA TYR A 97 -22.29 4.46 -29.59
C TYR A 97 -23.36 3.35 -29.67
#